data_AF-A0A7Y4VHB8-F1
#
_entry.id   AF-A0A7Y4VHB8-F1
#
_cell.length_a   1.000
_cell.length_b   1.000
_cell.length_c   1.000
_cell.angle_alpha   90.00
_cell.angle_beta   90.00
_cell.angle_gamma   90.00
#
_symmetry.space_group_name_H-M   'P 1'
#
loop_
_entity.id
_entity.type
_entity.pdbx_description
1 polymer ?
#
loop_
_entity_poly.entity_id
_entity_poly.type
_entity_poly.pdbx_seq_one_letter_code
_entity_poly.pdbx_strand_id
1 'polypeptide(L)'
;MLKILLLAAISAVFYFSSCWFLDPVSELYRIQIDSISVPSTVVYDTDTIAVKFWGKIGSDTCHSFAHYQAVHDSLGIELAVWGFFNPAYRKFCPSADVQLAGREYRVRPLKRGIFTVTIRQPDGTVFKKFIEVI
;
A
#
# COMPACT_ATOMS: atom_id res chain seq x y z
N MET A 1 -44.24 -13.88 -47.84
CA MET A 1 -44.54 -13.44 -46.47
C MET A 1 -44.05 -14.40 -45.37
N LEU A 2 -43.15 -15.35 -45.67
CA LEU A 2 -42.66 -16.38 -44.73
C LEU A 2 -41.12 -16.34 -44.56
N LYS A 3 -40.49 -15.16 -44.64
CA LYS A 3 -39.04 -14.99 -44.45
C LYS A 3 -38.67 -13.92 -43.42
N ILE A 4 -39.63 -13.09 -43.00
CA ILE A 4 -39.40 -11.97 -42.09
C ILE A 4 -39.57 -12.41 -40.62
N LEU A 5 -40.28 -13.51 -40.37
CA LEU A 5 -40.54 -14.05 -39.01
C LEU A 5 -39.38 -14.88 -38.43
N LEU A 6 -38.38 -15.27 -39.22
CA LEU A 6 -37.25 -16.09 -38.77
C LEU A 6 -36.04 -15.27 -38.29
N LEU A 7 -35.99 -13.98 -38.59
CA LEU A 7 -34.87 -13.09 -38.22
C LEU A 7 -35.04 -12.44 -36.84
N ALA A 8 -36.25 -12.46 -36.27
CA ALA A 8 -36.52 -11.87 -34.95
C ALA A 8 -36.16 -12.79 -33.77
N ALA A 9 -35.89 -14.08 -34.00
CA ALA A 9 -35.57 -15.03 -32.94
C ALA A 9 -34.07 -15.08 -32.57
N ILE A 10 -33.19 -14.50 -33.41
CA ILE A 10 -31.72 -14.56 -33.19
C ILE A 10 -31.21 -13.31 -32.46
N SER A 11 -31.97 -12.21 -32.40
CA SER A 11 -31.55 -10.97 -31.74
C SER A 11 -31.83 -10.91 -30.23
N ALA A 12 -32.29 -12.01 -29.61
CA ALA A 12 -32.64 -12.05 -28.19
C ALA A 12 -31.57 -12.70 -27.29
N VAL A 13 -30.41 -13.10 -27.83
CA VAL A 13 -29.38 -13.84 -27.07
C VAL A 13 -28.23 -12.94 -26.56
N PHE A 14 -28.22 -11.64 -26.91
CA PHE A 14 -27.08 -10.75 -26.64
C PHE A 14 -27.18 -9.83 -25.41
N TYR A 15 -28.04 -10.12 -24.43
CA TYR A 15 -28.32 -9.15 -23.35
C TYR A 15 -27.93 -9.53 -21.91
N PHE A 16 -27.29 -10.67 -21.63
CA PHE A 16 -26.92 -10.99 -20.22
C PHE A 16 -25.59 -11.73 -20.05
N SER A 17 -24.51 -11.22 -20.62
CA SER A 17 -23.15 -11.65 -20.22
C SER A 17 -22.28 -10.48 -19.77
N SER A 18 -22.88 -9.45 -19.18
CA SER A 18 -22.15 -8.59 -18.24
C SER A 18 -22.04 -9.35 -16.93
N CYS A 19 -21.17 -10.36 -16.90
CA CYS A 19 -20.72 -10.96 -15.66
C CYS A 19 -19.86 -9.90 -14.97
N TRP A 20 -20.50 -8.99 -14.24
CA TRP A 20 -19.84 -8.16 -13.24
C TRP A 20 -19.40 -9.13 -12.15
N PHE A 21 -18.24 -9.76 -12.35
CA PHE A 21 -17.46 -10.30 -11.24
C PHE A 21 -17.18 -9.10 -10.34
N LEU A 22 -18.04 -8.92 -9.35
CA LEU A 22 -17.78 -8.12 -8.18
C LEU A 22 -16.58 -8.78 -7.52
N ASP A 23 -15.38 -8.31 -7.87
CA ASP A 23 -14.18 -8.68 -7.13
C ASP A 23 -14.47 -8.41 -5.65
N PRO A 24 -14.17 -9.37 -4.76
CA PRO A 24 -14.37 -9.15 -3.34
C PRO A 24 -13.64 -7.86 -2.95
N VAL A 25 -14.40 -6.88 -2.47
CA VAL A 25 -13.89 -5.55 -2.15
C VAL A 25 -12.77 -5.72 -1.13
N SER A 26 -11.54 -5.52 -1.59
CA SER A 26 -10.38 -5.49 -0.70
C SER A 26 -10.40 -4.17 0.06
N GLU A 27 -10.23 -4.27 1.38
CA GLU A 27 -10.22 -3.11 2.25
C GLU A 27 -8.77 -2.64 2.43
N LEU A 28 -8.53 -1.37 2.11
CA LEU A 28 -7.27 -0.69 2.41
C LEU A 28 -7.29 -0.14 3.82
N TYR A 29 -6.22 -0.37 4.57
CA TYR A 29 -6.05 0.19 5.91
C TYR A 29 -4.60 0.65 6.13
N ARG A 30 -4.41 1.62 7.02
CA ARG A 30 -3.05 2.05 7.42
C ARG A 30 -2.50 1.05 8.42
N ILE A 31 -1.26 0.63 8.20
CA ILE A 31 -0.54 -0.26 9.09
C ILE A 31 0.09 0.57 10.21
N GLN A 32 -0.11 0.14 11.46
CA GLN A 32 0.60 0.70 12.60
C GLN A 32 2.09 0.36 12.48
N ILE A 33 2.94 1.39 12.56
CA ILE A 33 4.39 1.20 12.59
C ILE A 33 4.83 1.21 14.05
N ASP A 34 5.60 0.20 14.45
CA ASP A 34 6.13 0.07 15.81
C ASP A 34 7.49 0.75 15.92
N SER A 35 8.32 0.57 14.90
CA SER A 35 9.64 1.18 14.83
C SER A 35 10.13 1.33 13.40
N ILE A 36 11.11 2.23 13.24
CA ILE A 36 11.84 2.40 12.00
C ILE A 36 13.34 2.44 12.24
N SER A 37 14.08 2.01 11.21
CA SER A 37 15.52 2.20 11.11
C SER A 37 15.81 3.08 9.89
N VAL A 38 16.62 4.10 10.13
CA VAL A 38 17.01 5.09 9.13
C VAL A 38 18.39 5.62 9.53
N PRO A 39 19.31 5.87 8.58
CA PRO A 39 20.60 6.46 8.91
C PRO A 39 20.41 7.85 9.55
N SER A 40 21.28 8.21 10.50
CA SER A 40 21.31 9.55 11.09
C SER A 40 22.00 10.58 10.19
N THR A 41 22.91 10.12 9.33
CA THR A 41 23.70 10.94 8.42
C THR A 41 23.88 10.22 7.09
N VAL A 42 23.84 10.96 5.98
CA VAL A 42 24.07 10.45 4.62
C VAL A 42 24.83 11.48 3.78
N VAL A 43 25.62 11.01 2.82
CA VAL A 43 26.38 11.87 1.90
C VAL A 43 25.52 12.26 0.71
N TYR A 44 25.46 13.56 0.42
CA TYR A 44 24.74 14.12 -0.72
C TYR A 44 25.22 13.51 -2.05
N ASP A 45 24.28 13.26 -2.95
CA ASP A 45 24.48 12.71 -4.31
C ASP A 45 24.92 11.23 -4.39
N THR A 46 25.63 10.71 -3.39
CA THR A 46 26.07 9.29 -3.39
C THR A 46 25.09 8.36 -2.72
N ASP A 47 24.43 8.83 -1.65
CA ASP A 47 23.66 7.94 -0.78
C ASP A 47 22.17 7.91 -1.14
N THR A 48 21.49 6.86 -0.68
CA THR A 48 20.03 6.77 -0.66
C THR A 48 19.63 6.67 0.81
N ILE A 49 18.61 7.43 1.24
CA ILE A 49 18.01 7.14 2.54
C ILE A 49 17.15 5.89 2.39
N ALA A 50 17.54 4.81 3.05
CA ALA A 50 16.75 3.59 3.18
C ALA A 50 16.01 3.63 4.53
N VAL A 51 14.69 3.78 4.48
CA VAL A 51 13.82 3.71 5.66
C VAL A 51 13.27 2.29 5.75
N LYS A 52 13.64 1.57 6.81
CA LYS A 52 13.14 0.22 7.08
C LYS A 52 12.06 0.26 8.16
N PHE A 53 10.99 -0.51 7.95
CA PHE A 53 9.80 -0.49 8.79
C PHE A 53 9.56 -1.82 9.52
N TRP A 54 9.20 -1.73 10.79
CA TRP A 54 8.72 -2.87 11.59
C TRP A 54 7.36 -2.53 12.18
N GLY A 55 6.49 -3.53 12.19
CA GLY A 55 5.10 -3.41 12.61
C GLY A 55 4.30 -4.61 12.14
N LYS A 56 3.20 -4.88 12.86
CA LYS A 56 2.25 -5.94 12.52
C LYS A 56 1.33 -5.48 11.39
N ILE A 57 1.28 -6.24 10.30
CA ILE A 57 0.32 -6.06 9.21
C ILE A 57 -1.04 -6.63 9.61
N GLY A 58 -1.08 -7.83 10.19
CA GLY A 58 -2.31 -8.49 10.62
C GLY A 58 -2.05 -9.81 11.36
N SER A 59 -3.11 -10.44 11.86
CA SER A 59 -3.04 -11.70 12.65
C SER A 59 -3.41 -12.95 11.86
N ASP A 60 -3.64 -12.82 10.56
CA ASP A 60 -3.95 -13.91 9.66
C ASP A 60 -3.42 -13.61 8.25
N THR A 61 -3.39 -14.64 7.40
CA THR A 61 -2.88 -14.50 6.02
C THR A 61 -3.82 -13.75 5.07
N CYS A 62 -4.99 -13.28 5.51
CA CYS A 62 -5.86 -12.41 4.72
C CYS A 62 -5.37 -10.95 4.73
N HIS A 63 -4.45 -10.63 5.64
CA HIS A 63 -3.77 -9.35 5.69
C HIS A 63 -2.46 -9.42 4.90
N SER A 64 -2.17 -8.36 4.14
CA SER A 64 -0.94 -8.27 3.36
C SER A 64 -0.48 -6.83 3.22
N PHE A 65 0.81 -6.65 2.92
CA PHE A 65 1.33 -5.33 2.56
C PHE A 65 0.75 -4.90 1.21
N ALA A 66 0.24 -3.66 1.15
CA ALA A 66 -0.27 -3.07 -0.08
C ALA A 66 0.81 -2.23 -0.76
N HIS A 67 1.14 -1.08 -0.17
CA HIS A 67 2.04 -0.10 -0.76
C HIS A 67 2.50 0.93 0.27
N TYR A 68 3.47 1.75 -0.15
CA TYR A 68 3.82 2.99 0.52
C TYR A 68 3.11 4.15 -0.17
N GLN A 69 2.45 5.00 0.61
CA GLN A 69 2.01 6.30 0.16
C GLN A 69 3.04 7.33 0.61
N ALA A 70 3.56 8.10 -0.33
CA ALA A 70 4.64 9.06 -0.07
C ALA A 70 4.30 10.43 -0.65
N VAL A 71 4.52 11.46 0.15
CA VAL A 71 4.50 12.86 -0.29
C VAL A 71 5.89 13.43 -0.03
N HIS A 72 6.54 13.90 -1.10
CA HIS A 72 7.87 14.47 -1.03
C HIS A 72 7.79 15.99 -1.01
N ASP A 73 8.64 16.62 -0.21
CA ASP A 73 8.93 18.03 -0.31
C ASP A 73 10.44 18.26 -0.43
N SER A 74 10.89 19.50 -0.39
CA SER A 74 12.31 19.82 -0.56
C SER A 74 13.22 19.43 0.61
N LEU A 75 12.66 19.21 1.81
CA LEU A 75 13.39 19.00 3.05
C LEU A 75 12.94 17.73 3.79
N GLY A 76 12.12 16.89 3.17
CA GLY A 76 11.59 15.72 3.82
C GLY A 76 10.66 14.89 2.97
N ILE A 77 10.16 13.85 3.63
CA ILE A 77 9.18 12.93 3.11
C ILE A 77 8.15 12.62 4.19
N GLU A 78 6.88 12.64 3.80
CA GLU A 78 5.78 12.12 4.58
C GLU A 78 5.38 10.75 4.02
N LEU A 79 5.37 9.74 4.89
CA LEU A 79 5.10 8.35 4.55
C LEU A 79 3.88 7.83 5.31
N ALA A 80 3.04 7.08 4.63
CA ALA A 80 2.06 6.19 5.24
C ALA A 80 2.23 4.79 4.64
N VAL A 81 2.15 3.77 5.49
CA VAL A 81 2.27 2.37 5.07
C VAL A 81 0.88 1.76 5.05
N TRP A 82 0.49 1.18 3.91
CA TRP A 82 -0.86 0.65 3.70
C TRP A 82 -0.83 -0.87 3.56
N GLY A 83 -1.86 -1.50 4.10
CA GLY A 83 -2.14 -2.94 3.99
C GLY A 83 -3.46 -3.18 3.26
N PHE A 84 -3.60 -4.40 2.75
CA PHE A 84 -4.85 -4.94 2.21
C PHE A 84 -5.39 -6.00 3.15
N PHE A 85 -6.70 -5.96 3.38
CA PHE A 85 -7.46 -7.02 4.03
C PHE A 85 -8.52 -7.54 3.06
N ASN A 86 -8.60 -8.86 2.89
CA ASN A 86 -9.66 -9.48 2.11
C ASN A 86 -10.68 -10.17 3.02
N PRO A 87 -11.84 -9.54 3.29
CA PRO A 87 -12.85 -10.12 4.18
C PRO A 87 -13.49 -11.39 3.61
N ALA A 88 -13.53 -11.56 2.30
CA ALA A 88 -14.19 -12.71 1.66
C ALA A 88 -13.50 -14.05 2.02
N TYR A 89 -12.20 -14.03 2.29
CA TYR A 89 -11.43 -15.22 2.66
C TYR A 89 -11.20 -15.37 4.16
N ARG A 90 -11.77 -14.49 5.00
CA ARG A 90 -11.49 -14.46 6.45
C ARG A 90 -11.66 -15.82 7.15
N LYS A 91 -12.65 -16.60 6.73
CA LYS A 91 -12.93 -17.94 7.30
C LYS A 91 -11.91 -19.01 6.88
N PHE A 92 -11.16 -18.76 5.82
CA PHE A 92 -10.22 -19.70 5.21
C PHE A 92 -8.76 -19.33 5.48
N CYS A 93 -8.49 -18.09 5.89
CA CYS A 93 -7.14 -17.63 6.20
C CYS A 93 -6.63 -18.27 7.50
N PRO A 94 -5.50 -19.00 7.45
CA PRO A 94 -4.85 -19.48 8.66
C PRO A 94 -4.45 -18.31 9.57
N SER A 95 -4.57 -18.55 10.87
CA SER A 95 -4.01 -17.65 11.89
C SER A 95 -2.50 -17.65 11.79
N ALA A 96 -1.92 -16.50 11.45
CA ALA A 96 -0.49 -16.31 11.31
C ALA A 96 -0.19 -14.81 11.43
N ASP A 97 0.80 -14.45 12.25
CA ASP A 97 1.22 -13.06 12.36
C ASP A 97 1.96 -12.62 11.09
N VAL A 98 1.34 -11.68 10.36
CA VAL A 98 1.93 -11.08 9.17
C VAL A 98 2.62 -9.78 9.59
N GLN A 99 3.91 -9.66 9.27
CA GLN A 99 4.79 -8.59 9.75
C GLN A 99 5.39 -7.80 8.58
N LEU A 100 5.72 -6.53 8.81
CA LEU A 100 6.49 -5.72 7.85
C LEU A 100 7.93 -6.20 7.71
N ALA A 101 8.51 -6.83 8.75
CA ALA A 101 9.79 -7.52 8.71
C ALA A 101 10.95 -6.74 8.05
N GLY A 102 11.05 -5.42 8.31
CA GLY A 102 12.12 -4.59 7.78
C GLY A 102 11.96 -4.20 6.31
N ARG A 103 10.74 -4.30 5.75
CA ARG A 103 10.42 -3.78 4.41
C ARG A 103 10.94 -2.34 4.27
N GLU A 104 11.47 -2.02 3.10
CA GLU A 104 12.29 -0.83 2.87
C GLU A 104 11.62 0.12 1.87
N TYR A 105 11.64 1.42 2.20
CA TYR A 105 11.36 2.50 1.26
C TYR A 105 12.64 3.32 1.02
N ARG A 106 12.93 3.61 -0.25
CA ARG A 106 14.13 4.33 -0.66
C ARG A 106 13.78 5.75 -1.10
N VAL A 107 14.51 6.73 -0.57
CA VAL A 107 14.29 8.16 -0.84
C VAL A 107 15.46 8.74 -1.63
N ARG A 108 15.15 9.34 -2.79
CA ARG A 108 16.00 10.20 -3.62
C ARG A 108 15.11 11.11 -4.48
N PRO A 109 15.62 12.27 -4.96
CA PRO A 109 16.91 12.88 -4.65
C PRO A 109 16.93 13.52 -3.26
N LEU A 110 18.12 13.74 -2.71
CA LEU A 110 18.31 14.43 -1.42
C LEU A 110 18.73 15.88 -1.65
N LYS A 111 18.45 16.76 -0.69
CA LYS A 111 19.06 18.09 -0.60
C LYS A 111 19.94 18.15 0.64
N ARG A 112 21.06 18.86 0.56
CA ARG A 112 21.91 19.13 1.73
C ARG A 112 21.13 19.81 2.84
N GLY A 113 21.50 19.50 4.08
CA GLY A 113 20.86 20.01 5.30
C GLY A 113 20.09 18.94 6.05
N ILE A 114 19.13 19.37 6.88
CA ILE A 114 18.32 18.44 7.69
C ILE A 114 17.15 17.93 6.86
N PHE A 115 17.17 16.63 6.59
CA PHE A 115 16.08 15.91 5.95
C PHE A 115 15.18 15.26 7.00
N THR A 116 13.87 15.45 6.89
CA THR A 116 12.89 14.92 7.85
C THR A 116 12.10 13.76 7.25
N VAL A 117 12.11 12.61 7.92
CA VAL A 117 11.20 11.50 7.63
C VAL A 117 10.04 11.55 8.62
N THR A 118 8.83 11.80 8.11
CA THR A 118 7.58 11.79 8.90
C THR A 118 6.75 10.58 8.52
N ILE A 119 6.26 9.82 9.50
CA ILE A 119 5.42 8.64 9.29
C ILE A 119 4.07 8.88 9.94
N ARG A 120 2.99 8.79 9.16
CA ARG A 120 1.61 8.93 9.62
C ARG A 120 1.10 7.61 10.16
N GLN A 121 0.59 7.63 11.39
CA GLN A 121 -0.03 6.48 12.05
C GLN A 121 -1.54 6.41 11.76
N PRO A 122 -2.16 5.23 11.94
CA PRO A 122 -3.61 5.05 11.89
C PRO A 122 -4.39 5.93 12.87
N ASP A 123 -3.87 6.17 14.06
CA ASP A 123 -4.48 6.98 15.12
C ASP A 123 -4.32 8.51 14.91
N GLY A 124 -3.67 8.91 13.82
CA GLY A 124 -3.37 10.31 13.50
C GLY A 124 -2.09 10.85 14.12
N THR A 125 -1.40 10.09 14.98
CA THR A 125 -0.08 10.45 15.50
C THR A 125 1.00 10.35 14.40
N VAL A 126 2.20 10.84 14.72
CA VAL A 126 3.33 10.80 13.79
C VAL A 126 4.62 10.36 14.44
N PHE A 127 5.41 9.56 13.72
CA PHE A 127 6.83 9.40 14.02
C PHE A 127 7.66 10.33 13.16
N LYS A 128 8.66 10.97 13.77
CA LYS A 128 9.60 11.83 13.05
C LYS A 128 11.03 11.38 13.31
N LYS A 129 11.84 11.38 12.25
CA LYS A 129 13.29 11.21 12.31
C LYS A 129 13.95 12.29 11.48
N PHE A 130 15.08 12.78 11.98
CA PHE A 130 15.90 13.78 11.34
C PHE A 130 17.19 13.13 10.87
N ILE A 131 17.61 13.51 9.67
CA ILE A 131 18.75 12.93 8.98
C ILE A 131 19.59 14.10 8.49
N GLU A 132 20.86 14.09 8.82
CA GLU A 132 21.79 15.08 8.31
C GLU A 132 22.30 14.65 6.93
N VAL A 133 22.07 15.49 5.92
CA VAL A 133 22.58 15.28 4.56
C VAL A 133 23.75 16.22 4.34
N ILE A 134 24.96 15.66 4.27
CA ILE A 134 26.23 16.40 4.14
C ILE A 134 26.73 16.44 2.69
#